data_AF-K3XBJ3-F1
#
_entry.id   AF-K3XBJ3-F1
#
_cell.length_a   1.000
_cell.length_b   1.000
_cell.length_c   1.000
_cell.angle_alpha   90.00
_cell.angle_beta   90.00
_cell.angle_gamma   90.00
#
_symmetry.space_group_name_H-M   'P 1'
#
loop_
_entity.id
_entity.type
_entity.pdbx_description
1 polymer ?
#
loop_
_entity_poly.entity_id
_entity_poly.type
_entity_poly.pdbx_seq_one_letter_code
_entity_poly.pdbx_strand_id
1 'polypeptide(L)'
;MKRKGGAGRHGALAPVVAEKEVVERTRNIEKLFVHADTLRCAERNRCRVCLYKIVLYGRAGLLPMVRPELCPRIAAQAKATSAEEDEAEVGASSGESSTARIGLYDAKQVKRILTVGDGNFSYSLALANAFRGLAGDVSAEEKVELVATSHESKATILETYPDGERILNELNAMLSFVQVHHEIDATNKEQMQALGKFDRVIWNFPCVRAPRGEDGQNQEMEINKKLLADFFALVGESLTPTGEIHVTHKTKPPYGQWGIEAIAENSKLRYVRAVVFDRCMYPGYSNKKVLSKGSFPIWDSQTFVFVPAAREVAPEAETEPEDSLLVPVTLDMLKKMYLLLSPTIQDALDASVKSKKRKLSHKPKQLVGVPADHAAAANAVDIASGKDDAAHANGKHKHGRKSGKGGPATTEKHKRPPQPPGKFGHQKKLKLRRK
;
A
#
# COMPACT_ATOMS: atom_id res chain seq x y z
N MET A 1 64.33 -52.30 -6.90
CA MET A 1 63.31 -52.69 -7.93
C MET A 1 61.99 -51.97 -7.65
N LYS A 2 61.05 -51.96 -8.62
CA LYS A 2 59.57 -51.78 -8.57
C LYS A 2 58.89 -51.45 -7.20
N ARG A 3 57.84 -50.60 -7.07
CA ARG A 3 57.17 -49.60 -7.97
C ARG A 3 56.01 -48.88 -7.21
N LYS A 4 55.75 -47.60 -7.55
CA LYS A 4 54.45 -46.84 -7.46
C LYS A 4 53.77 -46.53 -6.10
N GLY A 5 53.23 -45.30 -6.02
CA GLY A 5 52.12 -44.87 -5.14
C GLY A 5 52.53 -43.84 -4.07
N GLY A 6 51.98 -42.60 -4.02
CA GLY A 6 51.02 -41.93 -4.92
C GLY A 6 50.97 -40.41 -4.67
N ALA A 7 50.28 -39.66 -5.54
CA ALA A 7 49.97 -38.23 -5.33
C ALA A 7 48.86 -38.06 -4.26
N GLY A 8 48.56 -36.89 -3.71
CA GLY A 8 49.05 -35.52 -3.91
C GLY A 8 48.12 -34.54 -3.17
N ARG A 9 48.63 -33.40 -2.68
CA ARG A 9 47.84 -32.50 -1.81
C ARG A 9 46.77 -31.72 -2.57
N HIS A 10 45.50 -32.10 -2.44
CA HIS A 10 44.36 -31.17 -2.60
C HIS A 10 43.19 -31.59 -1.69
N GLY A 11 43.24 -31.16 -0.43
CA GLY A 11 42.05 -31.17 0.43
C GLY A 11 41.11 -30.05 -0.03
N ALA A 12 40.02 -30.40 -0.70
CA ALA A 12 39.00 -29.43 -1.11
C ALA A 12 38.26 -28.94 0.14
N LEU A 13 38.50 -27.69 0.54
CA LEU A 13 37.67 -27.01 1.53
C LEU A 13 36.26 -26.85 0.93
N ALA A 14 35.31 -27.61 1.44
CA ALA A 14 33.90 -27.39 1.14
C ALA A 14 33.53 -25.96 1.56
N PRO A 15 32.78 -25.20 0.74
CA PRO A 15 32.32 -23.89 1.14
C PRO A 15 31.39 -24.05 2.34
N VAL A 16 31.79 -23.51 3.49
CA VAL A 16 30.89 -23.39 4.64
C VAL A 16 29.79 -22.42 4.25
N VAL A 17 28.67 -22.97 3.78
CA VAL A 17 27.44 -22.21 3.58
C VAL A 17 27.00 -21.78 4.97
N ALA A 18 27.32 -20.54 5.33
CA ALA A 18 26.78 -19.93 6.53
C ALA A 18 25.26 -19.91 6.40
N GLU A 19 24.59 -20.82 7.11
CA GLU A 19 23.15 -20.82 7.24
C GLU A 19 22.77 -19.45 7.82
N LYS A 20 22.14 -18.62 6.99
CA LYS A 20 21.55 -17.36 7.48
C LYS A 20 20.41 -17.76 8.39
N GLU A 21 20.69 -17.81 9.69
CA GLU A 21 19.72 -18.04 10.74
C GLU A 21 18.53 -17.10 10.53
N VAL A 22 17.42 -17.66 10.04
CA VAL A 22 16.21 -16.90 9.77
C VAL A 22 15.52 -16.72 11.11
N VAL A 23 15.98 -15.72 11.87
CA VAL A 23 15.37 -15.28 13.12
C VAL A 23 13.89 -15.02 12.84
N GLU A 24 13.01 -15.94 13.22
CA GLU A 24 11.55 -15.79 13.05
C GLU A 24 11.12 -14.70 14.02
N ARG A 25 11.12 -13.46 13.54
CA ARG A 25 10.67 -12.29 14.29
C ARG A 25 9.24 -12.54 14.77
N THR A 26 9.12 -12.83 16.05
CA THR A 26 7.85 -12.90 16.76
C THR A 26 7.31 -11.49 16.89
N ARG A 27 5.98 -11.35 16.85
CA ARG A 27 5.35 -10.05 17.07
C ARG A 27 5.47 -9.70 18.54
N ASN A 28 6.00 -8.53 18.87
CA ASN A 28 5.79 -7.98 20.21
C ASN A 28 4.29 -7.65 20.32
N ILE A 29 3.58 -8.43 21.14
CA ILE A 29 2.12 -8.32 21.35
C ILE A 29 1.84 -7.39 22.55
N GLU A 30 2.72 -7.35 23.54
CA GLU A 30 2.62 -6.53 24.76
C GLU A 30 2.53 -5.02 24.44
N LYS A 31 3.25 -4.58 23.40
CA LYS A 31 3.26 -3.19 22.90
C LYS A 31 2.36 -2.98 21.67
N LEU A 32 1.47 -3.92 21.34
CA LEU A 32 0.62 -3.87 20.15
C LEU A 32 -0.81 -3.43 20.46
N PHE A 33 -1.29 -2.42 19.73
CA PHE A 33 -2.64 -1.87 19.87
C PHE A 33 -3.40 -1.90 18.54
N VAL A 34 -4.73 -1.80 18.62
CA VAL A 34 -5.63 -1.67 17.48
C VAL A 34 -6.70 -0.61 17.77
N HIS A 35 -7.08 0.17 16.76
CA HIS A 35 -8.22 1.08 16.89
C HIS A 35 -9.51 0.33 17.24
N ALA A 36 -10.26 0.84 18.22
CA ALA A 36 -11.50 0.23 18.69
C ALA A 36 -12.49 -0.06 17.54
N ASP A 37 -12.60 0.81 16.53
CA ASP A 37 -13.46 0.56 15.35
C ASP A 37 -12.93 -0.49 14.38
N THR A 38 -11.61 -0.69 14.31
CA THR A 38 -11.04 -1.81 13.55
C THR A 38 -11.34 -3.13 14.25
N LEU A 39 -11.25 -3.17 15.59
CA LEU A 39 -11.63 -4.32 16.41
C LEU A 39 -13.15 -4.60 16.32
N ARG A 40 -14.00 -3.60 16.61
CA ARG A 40 -15.47 -3.70 16.52
C ARG A 40 -15.92 -4.20 15.14
N CYS A 41 -15.32 -3.70 14.06
CA CYS A 41 -15.63 -4.14 12.69
C CYS A 41 -15.12 -5.56 12.39
N ALA A 42 -13.94 -5.95 12.89
CA ALA A 42 -13.41 -7.30 12.74
C ALA A 42 -14.30 -8.34 13.43
N GLU A 43 -14.79 -8.05 14.64
CA GLU A 43 -15.59 -8.99 15.43
C GLU A 43 -17.08 -8.98 15.07
N ARG A 44 -17.77 -7.83 15.18
CA ARG A 44 -19.23 -7.75 15.01
C ARG A 44 -19.65 -8.05 13.58
N ASN A 45 -18.95 -7.48 12.61
CA ASN A 45 -19.25 -7.65 11.17
C ASN A 45 -18.49 -8.83 10.54
N ARG A 46 -17.70 -9.60 11.33
CA ARG A 46 -16.77 -10.65 10.85
C ARG A 46 -15.91 -10.18 9.67
N CYS A 47 -15.53 -8.89 9.66
CA CYS A 47 -14.98 -8.24 8.47
C CYS A 47 -13.59 -8.77 8.14
N ARG A 48 -13.48 -9.61 7.11
CA ARG A 48 -12.19 -10.21 6.67
C ARG A 48 -11.11 -9.16 6.45
N VAL A 49 -11.44 -7.97 5.91
CA VAL A 49 -10.47 -6.87 5.73
C VAL A 49 -9.87 -6.40 7.07
N CYS A 50 -10.69 -6.27 8.13
CA CYS A 50 -10.22 -5.84 9.45
C CYS A 50 -9.52 -7.00 10.19
N LEU A 51 -10.05 -8.22 10.10
CA LEU A 51 -9.40 -9.42 10.63
C LEU A 51 -7.98 -9.60 10.05
N TYR A 52 -7.79 -9.40 8.74
CA TYR A 52 -6.47 -9.46 8.13
C TYR A 52 -5.52 -8.37 8.65
N LYS A 53 -5.99 -7.12 8.86
CA LYS A 53 -5.17 -6.05 9.45
C LYS A 53 -4.64 -6.40 10.84
N ILE A 54 -5.49 -7.01 11.67
CA ILE A 54 -5.12 -7.37 13.04
C ILE A 54 -4.21 -8.60 13.06
N VAL A 55 -4.50 -9.63 12.26
CA VAL A 55 -3.81 -10.93 12.32
C VAL A 55 -2.52 -10.99 11.51
N LEU A 56 -2.37 -10.22 10.42
CA LEU A 56 -1.20 -10.32 9.54
C LEU A 56 0.06 -9.69 10.16
N TYR A 57 1.07 -10.54 10.41
CA TYR A 57 2.43 -10.15 10.75
C TYR A 57 3.42 -11.24 10.31
N GLY A 58 4.58 -10.86 9.78
CA GLY A 58 5.77 -11.71 9.56
C GLY A 58 5.67 -12.87 8.55
N ARG A 59 4.53 -13.57 8.45
CA ARG A 59 4.45 -14.90 7.81
C ARG A 59 4.20 -14.85 6.30
N ALA A 60 4.92 -15.71 5.58
CA ALA A 60 4.57 -16.12 4.22
C ALA A 60 3.25 -16.94 4.23
N GLY A 61 2.69 -17.22 3.04
CA GLY A 61 1.47 -18.03 2.90
C GLY A 61 0.17 -17.26 3.07
N LEU A 62 -0.08 -16.62 4.24
CA LEU A 62 -1.33 -15.89 4.43
C LEU A 62 -1.33 -14.57 3.63
N LEU A 63 -2.19 -14.50 2.61
CA LEU A 63 -2.41 -13.34 1.75
C LEU A 63 -3.91 -12.98 1.75
N PRO A 64 -4.28 -11.71 1.93
CA PRO A 64 -5.67 -11.29 1.89
C PRO A 64 -6.16 -11.22 0.44
N MET A 65 -6.90 -12.25 0.00
CA MET A 65 -7.63 -12.25 -1.28
C MET A 65 -8.91 -11.40 -1.21
N VAL A 66 -8.85 -10.24 -0.54
CA VAL A 66 -9.99 -9.39 -0.21
C VAL A 66 -9.57 -7.93 -0.40
N ARG A 67 -10.28 -7.20 -1.26
CA ARG A 67 -10.01 -5.78 -1.51
C ARG A 67 -10.36 -4.92 -0.28
N PRO A 68 -9.62 -3.84 0.04
CA PRO A 68 -9.94 -2.97 1.19
C PRO A 68 -11.37 -2.45 1.17
N GLU A 69 -11.90 -2.17 -0.02
CA GLU A 69 -13.23 -1.59 -0.27
C GLU A 69 -14.38 -2.53 0.12
N LEU A 70 -14.08 -3.81 0.40
CA LEU A 70 -15.03 -4.77 0.99
C LEU A 70 -15.16 -4.62 2.53
N CYS A 71 -14.50 -3.64 3.13
CA CYS A 71 -14.74 -3.21 4.51
C CYS A 71 -16.01 -2.36 4.56
N PRO A 72 -17.03 -2.68 5.40
CA PRO A 72 -18.27 -1.90 5.45
C PRO A 72 -18.03 -0.45 5.90
N ARG A 73 -16.95 -0.15 6.64
CA ARG A 73 -16.56 1.22 6.97
C ARG A 73 -16.13 2.05 5.74
N ILE A 74 -15.40 1.45 4.79
CA ILE A 74 -15.07 2.14 3.51
C ILE A 74 -16.32 2.29 2.64
N ALA A 75 -17.16 1.26 2.58
CA ALA A 75 -18.41 1.32 1.82
C ALA A 75 -19.41 2.35 2.39
N ALA A 76 -19.38 2.62 3.70
CA ALA A 76 -20.13 3.71 4.33
C ALA A 76 -19.52 5.08 4.02
N GLN A 77 -18.20 5.24 4.19
CA GLN A 77 -17.48 6.48 3.86
C GLN A 77 -17.71 6.91 2.40
N ALA A 78 -17.59 5.98 1.45
CA ALA A 78 -17.81 6.25 0.03
C ALA A 78 -19.27 6.61 -0.34
N LYS A 79 -20.24 6.30 0.53
CA LYS A 79 -21.64 6.75 0.38
C LYS A 79 -21.90 8.12 1.00
N ALA A 80 -21.23 8.43 2.10
CA ALA A 80 -21.29 9.76 2.70
C ALA A 80 -20.73 10.80 1.70
N THR A 81 -19.53 10.56 1.14
CA THR A 81 -18.93 11.49 0.18
C THR A 81 -19.77 11.70 -1.09
N SER A 82 -20.47 10.67 -1.59
CA SER A 82 -21.37 10.86 -2.74
C SER A 82 -22.64 11.64 -2.38
N ALA A 83 -23.15 11.51 -1.16
CA ALA A 83 -24.29 12.30 -0.70
C ALA A 83 -23.92 13.76 -0.43
N GLU A 84 -22.70 14.00 0.10
CA GLU A 84 -22.14 15.35 0.25
C GLU A 84 -21.88 16.04 -1.10
N GLU A 85 -21.59 15.28 -2.17
CA GLU A 85 -21.50 15.79 -3.55
C GLU A 85 -22.88 16.11 -4.16
N ASP A 86 -23.94 15.36 -3.82
CA ASP A 86 -25.32 15.60 -4.29
C ASP A 86 -26.06 16.72 -3.50
N GLU A 87 -25.81 16.87 -2.19
CA GLU A 87 -26.48 17.86 -1.32
C GLU A 87 -25.86 19.28 -1.40
N ALA A 88 -24.82 19.47 -2.20
CA ALA A 88 -23.98 20.68 -2.23
C ALA A 88 -24.70 21.99 -2.66
N GLU A 89 -25.96 21.95 -3.10
CA GLU A 89 -26.77 23.14 -3.39
C GLU A 89 -27.64 23.62 -2.21
N VAL A 90 -27.80 22.87 -1.10
CA VAL A 90 -28.75 23.22 -0.03
C VAL A 90 -28.16 23.18 1.39
N GLY A 91 -27.66 24.33 1.85
CA GLY A 91 -27.70 24.78 3.25
C GLY A 91 -27.16 23.83 4.34
N ALA A 92 -25.87 23.98 4.69
CA ALA A 92 -25.23 23.23 5.78
C ALA A 92 -26.00 23.34 7.12
N SER A 93 -26.58 22.22 7.56
CA SER A 93 -27.25 22.12 8.87
C SER A 93 -26.27 21.67 9.96
N SER A 94 -26.35 22.30 11.13
CA SER A 94 -25.45 22.08 12.26
C SER A 94 -25.79 20.80 13.04
N GLY A 95 -24.79 19.96 13.32
CA GLY A 95 -24.96 18.67 14.00
C GLY A 95 -23.84 18.32 14.97
N GLU A 96 -24.01 18.74 16.23
CA GLU A 96 -23.37 18.23 17.46
C GLU A 96 -21.83 18.34 17.63
N SER A 97 -21.42 18.38 18.91
CA SER A 97 -20.03 18.66 19.32
C SER A 97 -19.13 17.43 19.21
N SER A 98 -18.63 17.16 18.00
CA SER A 98 -17.57 16.17 17.81
C SER A 98 -16.20 16.73 18.21
N THR A 99 -15.51 16.05 19.13
CA THR A 99 -14.10 16.34 19.43
C THR A 99 -13.26 16.03 18.19
N ALA A 100 -12.60 17.03 17.61
CA ALA A 100 -11.82 16.84 16.38
C ALA A 100 -10.69 15.82 16.58
N ARG A 101 -10.87 14.65 15.99
CA ARG A 101 -10.06 13.45 16.20
C ARG A 101 -9.94 12.68 14.88
N ILE A 102 -8.74 12.18 14.58
CA ILE A 102 -8.49 11.37 13.39
C ILE A 102 -7.38 10.36 13.64
N GLY A 103 -7.68 9.07 13.49
CA GLY A 103 -6.75 7.98 13.75
C GLY A 103 -6.14 8.04 15.16
N LEU A 104 -4.85 8.39 15.24
CA LEU A 104 -4.06 8.47 16.47
C LEU A 104 -4.04 9.86 17.12
N TYR A 105 -4.73 10.83 16.53
CA TYR A 105 -4.55 12.25 16.87
C TYR A 105 -5.86 12.85 17.39
N ASP A 106 -5.76 13.54 18.52
CA ASP A 106 -6.85 14.25 19.20
C ASP A 106 -6.42 15.70 19.42
N ALA A 107 -7.22 16.67 18.97
CA ALA A 107 -6.94 18.09 19.15
C ALA A 107 -6.79 18.50 20.63
N LYS A 108 -7.29 17.69 21.58
CA LYS A 108 -7.03 17.88 23.02
C LYS A 108 -5.60 17.53 23.46
N GLN A 109 -4.85 16.75 22.65
CA GLN A 109 -3.53 16.20 22.99
C GLN A 109 -2.40 16.65 22.06
N VAL A 110 -2.71 17.17 20.87
CA VAL A 110 -1.72 17.64 19.89
C VAL A 110 -2.12 19.00 19.34
N LYS A 111 -1.15 19.89 19.15
CA LYS A 111 -1.34 21.25 18.63
C LYS A 111 -0.51 21.53 17.38
N ARG A 112 0.60 20.81 17.17
CA ARG A 112 1.44 20.98 15.97
C ARG A 112 1.90 19.64 15.39
N ILE A 113 1.48 19.35 14.16
CA ILE A 113 1.74 18.09 13.45
C ILE A 113 2.61 18.34 12.21
N LEU A 114 3.60 17.48 11.98
CA LEU A 114 4.39 17.40 10.75
C LEU A 114 4.08 16.09 10.02
N THR A 115 3.65 16.16 8.76
CA THR A 115 3.64 15.00 7.85
C THR A 115 4.85 15.07 6.91
N VAL A 116 5.68 14.03 6.94
CA VAL A 116 6.93 13.92 6.19
C VAL A 116 6.71 13.08 4.93
N GLY A 117 7.08 13.62 3.77
CA GLY A 117 7.11 12.88 2.51
C GLY A 117 5.76 12.35 2.02
N ASP A 118 4.67 13.08 2.27
CA ASP A 118 3.31 12.68 1.86
C ASP A 118 3.10 12.90 0.36
N GLY A 119 3.57 11.95 -0.46
CA GLY A 119 3.86 12.16 -1.89
C GLY A 119 2.74 12.78 -2.76
N ASN A 120 1.46 12.52 -2.49
CA ASN A 120 0.34 13.20 -3.16
C ASN A 120 -0.53 14.04 -2.20
N PHE A 121 -0.05 14.28 -0.98
CA PHE A 121 -0.70 15.03 0.09
C PHE A 121 -2.06 14.52 0.59
N SER A 122 -2.51 13.33 0.16
CA SER A 122 -3.83 12.80 0.53
C SER A 122 -3.95 12.35 2.00
N TYR A 123 -2.84 12.11 2.70
CA TYR A 123 -2.89 11.86 4.16
C TYR A 123 -3.05 13.18 4.92
N SER A 124 -2.30 14.19 4.50
CA SER A 124 -2.31 15.55 5.06
C SER A 124 -3.68 16.21 4.86
N LEU A 125 -4.32 16.01 3.71
CA LEU A 125 -5.70 16.47 3.49
C LEU A 125 -6.72 15.78 4.41
N ALA A 126 -6.55 14.48 4.68
CA ALA A 126 -7.40 13.77 5.64
C ALA A 126 -7.28 14.37 7.05
N LEU A 127 -6.05 14.63 7.50
CA LEU A 127 -5.79 15.32 8.78
C LEU A 127 -6.40 16.74 8.79
N ALA A 128 -6.12 17.53 7.76
CA ALA A 128 -6.59 18.91 7.65
C ALA A 128 -8.11 19.00 7.69
N ASN A 129 -8.82 18.13 6.95
CA ASN A 129 -10.28 18.12 6.93
C ASN A 129 -10.89 17.73 8.28
N ALA A 130 -10.29 16.80 9.03
CA ALA A 130 -10.74 16.44 10.37
C ALA A 130 -10.51 17.54 11.43
N PHE A 131 -9.45 18.35 11.28
CA PHE A 131 -9.20 19.49 12.16
C PHE A 131 -9.82 20.81 11.69
N ARG A 132 -10.35 20.88 10.45
CA ARG A 132 -11.01 22.07 9.86
C ARG A 132 -12.13 22.62 10.74
N GLY A 133 -12.86 21.76 11.45
CA GLY A 133 -13.91 22.18 12.40
C GLY A 133 -13.43 23.06 13.56
N LEU A 134 -12.12 23.05 13.86
CA LEU A 134 -11.48 23.90 14.87
C LEU A 134 -10.73 25.11 14.28
N ALA A 135 -10.91 25.40 12.98
CA ALA A 135 -10.18 26.45 12.28
C ALA A 135 -10.98 27.75 12.06
N GLY A 136 -12.19 27.85 12.64
CA GLY A 136 -13.00 29.09 12.68
C GLY A 136 -12.60 30.01 13.84
N ASP A 137 -13.57 30.72 14.42
CA ASP A 137 -13.40 31.63 15.58
C ASP A 137 -13.20 30.86 16.91
N VAL A 138 -12.23 29.94 16.91
CA VAL A 138 -11.80 29.14 18.07
C VAL A 138 -10.44 29.66 18.54
N SER A 139 -10.15 29.59 19.84
CA SER A 139 -8.93 30.19 20.38
C SER A 139 -7.66 29.47 19.88
N ALA A 140 -6.53 30.17 19.89
CA ALA A 140 -5.25 29.65 19.38
C ALA A 140 -4.81 28.37 20.13
N GLU A 141 -5.24 28.22 21.37
CA GLU A 141 -4.97 27.10 22.26
C GLU A 141 -5.76 25.83 21.88
N GLU A 142 -6.90 25.94 21.18
CA GLU A 142 -7.71 24.78 20.76
C GLU A 142 -7.32 24.25 19.37
N LYS A 143 -6.76 25.13 18.54
CA LYS A 143 -6.35 24.91 17.15
C LYS A 143 -5.25 23.84 16.99
N VAL A 144 -5.22 23.17 15.83
CA VAL A 144 -4.16 22.24 15.43
C VAL A 144 -3.50 22.73 14.15
N GLU A 145 -2.22 23.10 14.23
CA GLU A 145 -1.39 23.40 13.06
C GLU A 145 -0.92 22.12 12.36
N LEU A 146 -1.00 22.11 11.03
CA LEU A 146 -0.46 21.05 10.18
C LEU A 146 0.59 21.61 9.23
N VAL A 147 1.83 21.13 9.35
CA VAL A 147 2.88 21.32 8.36
C VAL A 147 2.98 20.04 7.55
N ALA A 148 2.77 20.13 6.24
CA ALA A 148 2.83 19.00 5.33
C ALA A 148 3.99 19.14 4.35
N THR A 149 4.79 18.09 4.17
CA THR A 149 5.97 18.14 3.30
C THR A 149 6.04 17.01 2.27
N SER A 150 6.64 17.33 1.13
CA SER A 150 7.09 16.35 0.13
C SER A 150 8.60 16.47 -0.10
N HIS A 151 9.22 15.36 -0.48
CA HIS A 151 10.61 15.37 -0.98
C HIS A 151 10.66 15.77 -2.46
N GLU A 152 9.64 15.41 -3.23
CA GLU A 152 9.42 15.88 -4.59
C GLU A 152 9.05 17.37 -4.66
N SER A 153 9.40 18.02 -5.77
CA SER A 153 8.93 19.37 -6.12
C SER A 153 7.43 19.40 -6.45
N LYS A 154 6.80 20.57 -6.29
CA LYS A 154 5.39 20.79 -6.67
C LYS A 154 5.12 20.37 -8.12
N ALA A 155 6.01 20.72 -9.05
CA ALA A 155 5.87 20.39 -10.47
C ALA A 155 5.87 18.87 -10.71
N THR A 156 6.79 18.16 -10.05
CA THR A 156 6.89 16.70 -10.12
C THR A 156 5.63 16.01 -9.56
N ILE A 157 5.03 16.57 -8.52
CA ILE A 157 3.79 16.05 -7.91
C ILE A 157 2.60 16.24 -8.84
N LEU A 158 2.46 17.41 -9.47
CA LEU A 158 1.40 17.70 -10.44
C LEU A 158 1.51 16.82 -11.71
N GLU A 159 2.73 16.56 -12.20
CA GLU A 159 2.97 15.63 -13.31
C GLU A 159 2.61 14.17 -12.93
N THR A 160 3.00 13.76 -11.70
CA THR A 160 2.91 12.38 -11.25
C THR A 160 1.50 11.99 -10.83
N TYR A 161 0.79 12.81 -10.06
CA TYR A 161 -0.42 12.40 -9.35
C TYR A 161 -1.66 13.17 -9.85
N PRO A 162 -2.62 12.53 -10.55
CA PRO A 162 -3.79 13.21 -11.13
C PRO A 162 -4.73 13.84 -10.09
N ASP A 163 -4.63 13.43 -8.82
CA ASP A 163 -5.36 14.00 -7.70
C ASP A 163 -4.58 15.13 -6.99
N GLY A 164 -3.28 15.30 -7.29
CA GLY A 164 -2.39 16.23 -6.60
C GLY A 164 -2.75 17.70 -6.73
N GLU A 165 -3.25 18.15 -7.90
CA GLU A 165 -3.65 19.54 -8.10
C GLU A 165 -4.84 19.92 -7.20
N ARG A 166 -5.90 19.12 -7.22
CA ARG A 166 -7.08 19.30 -6.35
C ARG A 166 -6.69 19.28 -4.87
N ILE A 167 -5.91 18.28 -4.45
CA ILE A 167 -5.48 18.12 -3.06
C ILE A 167 -4.65 19.32 -2.59
N LEU A 168 -3.71 19.80 -3.41
CA LEU A 168 -2.93 20.99 -3.09
C LEU A 168 -3.80 22.24 -3.06
N ASN A 169 -4.78 22.39 -3.94
CA ASN A 169 -5.68 23.55 -3.91
C ASN A 169 -6.59 23.56 -2.66
N GLU A 170 -7.08 22.40 -2.21
CA GLU A 170 -7.84 22.28 -0.95
C GLU A 170 -6.97 22.58 0.28
N LEU A 171 -5.71 22.11 0.33
CA LEU A 171 -4.77 22.45 1.40
C LEU A 171 -4.42 23.95 1.40
N ASN A 172 -4.23 24.56 0.23
CA ASN A 172 -4.00 25.99 0.09
C ASN A 172 -5.27 26.86 0.29
N ALA A 173 -6.45 26.26 0.47
CA ALA A 173 -7.64 26.95 0.98
C ALA A 173 -7.68 27.00 2.52
N MET A 174 -6.81 26.24 3.21
CA MET A 174 -6.76 26.08 4.67
C MET A 174 -5.54 26.76 5.31
N LEU A 175 -4.97 27.78 4.66
CA LEU A 175 -3.74 28.48 5.06
C LEU A 175 -3.77 29.14 6.45
N SER A 176 -4.94 29.24 7.09
CA SER A 176 -5.04 29.69 8.49
C SER A 176 -4.45 28.68 9.49
N PHE A 177 -4.32 27.39 9.12
CA PHE A 177 -3.74 26.34 9.97
C PHE A 177 -2.88 25.30 9.23
N VAL A 178 -2.90 25.29 7.90
CA VAL A 178 -2.13 24.38 7.05
C VAL A 178 -0.97 25.10 6.37
N GLN A 179 0.23 24.53 6.42
CA GLN A 179 1.38 24.94 5.61
C GLN A 179 1.83 23.77 4.72
N VAL A 180 2.07 24.02 3.43
CA VAL A 180 2.60 23.01 2.50
C VAL A 180 4.00 23.42 2.05
N HIS A 181 4.96 22.53 2.24
CA HIS A 181 6.36 22.71 1.81
C HIS A 181 6.78 21.57 0.86
N HIS A 182 7.71 21.87 -0.04
CA HIS A 182 8.21 20.92 -1.04
C HIS A 182 9.74 20.86 -0.99
N GLU A 183 10.33 19.83 -1.59
CA GLU A 183 11.80 19.65 -1.70
C GLU A 183 12.50 19.56 -0.33
N ILE A 184 11.78 19.00 0.65
CA ILE A 184 12.28 18.72 2.00
C ILE A 184 12.93 17.32 2.04
N ASP A 185 14.20 17.29 2.37
CA ASP A 185 14.94 16.07 2.71
C ASP A 185 14.83 15.81 4.21
N ALA A 186 14.17 14.71 4.57
CA ALA A 186 14.00 14.27 5.95
C ALA A 186 15.34 13.89 6.64
N THR A 187 16.42 13.74 5.87
CA THR A 187 17.79 13.52 6.36
C THR A 187 18.64 14.78 6.41
N ASN A 188 18.12 15.93 5.92
CA ASN A 188 18.77 17.22 6.10
C ASN A 188 18.33 17.89 7.41
N LYS A 189 19.31 18.19 8.27
CA LYS A 189 19.07 18.77 9.59
C LYS A 189 18.54 20.20 9.52
N GLU A 190 19.11 21.03 8.65
CA GLU A 190 18.80 22.46 8.57
C GLU A 190 17.35 22.70 8.10
N GLN A 191 16.90 21.95 7.08
CA GLN A 191 15.52 21.96 6.61
C GLN A 191 14.54 21.45 7.69
N MET A 192 14.85 20.32 8.35
CA MET A 192 13.99 19.76 9.40
C MET A 192 13.92 20.62 10.66
N GLN A 193 14.95 21.43 10.94
CA GLN A 193 14.91 22.46 11.98
C GLN A 193 14.12 23.71 11.55
N ALA A 194 14.20 24.12 10.27
CA ALA A 194 13.48 25.29 9.75
C ALA A 194 11.94 25.15 9.79
N LEU A 195 11.42 23.92 9.78
CA LEU A 195 10.00 23.62 9.98
C LEU A 195 9.53 23.82 11.44
N GLY A 196 10.47 23.94 12.39
CA GLY A 196 10.22 24.15 13.81
C GLY A 196 10.04 22.85 14.60
N LYS A 197 9.21 22.91 15.66
CA LYS A 197 8.97 21.79 16.58
C LYS A 197 7.52 21.29 16.54
N PHE A 198 7.34 20.00 16.83
CA PHE A 198 6.09 19.28 16.62
C PHE A 198 5.77 18.32 17.76
N ASP A 199 4.47 18.18 18.06
CA ASP A 199 3.96 17.14 18.97
C ASP A 199 3.92 15.78 18.28
N ARG A 200 3.73 15.75 16.96
CA ARG A 200 3.73 14.52 16.15
C ARG A 200 4.50 14.75 14.86
N VAL A 201 5.57 13.98 14.65
CA VAL A 201 6.25 13.88 13.34
C VAL A 201 5.89 12.53 12.72
N ILE A 202 5.15 12.56 11.62
CA ILE A 202 4.53 11.38 11.01
C ILE A 202 5.21 11.10 9.67
N TRP A 203 5.76 9.90 9.49
CA TRP A 203 6.29 9.45 8.20
C TRP A 203 5.64 8.14 7.77
N ASN A 204 4.78 8.19 6.75
CA ASN A 204 4.07 7.04 6.24
C ASN A 204 4.80 6.39 5.07
N PHE A 205 5.20 5.14 5.23
CA PHE A 205 5.89 4.31 4.25
C PHE A 205 7.20 4.90 3.69
N PRO A 206 8.13 5.35 4.57
CA PRO A 206 9.45 5.83 4.15
C PRO A 206 10.15 4.82 3.24
N CYS A 207 10.47 5.24 2.02
CA CYS A 207 11.34 4.48 1.14
C CYS A 207 12.04 5.38 0.11
N VAL A 208 13.26 5.01 -0.26
CA VAL A 208 13.96 5.62 -1.40
C VAL A 208 13.30 5.19 -2.71
N ARG A 209 13.42 6.04 -3.73
CA ARG A 209 13.01 5.72 -5.10
C ARG A 209 13.85 4.55 -5.66
N ALA A 210 13.30 3.34 -5.66
CA ALA A 210 13.91 2.22 -6.37
C ALA A 210 14.01 2.50 -7.89
N PRO A 211 15.07 2.03 -8.59
CA PRO A 211 15.29 2.35 -10.01
C PRO A 211 14.15 1.99 -10.98
N ARG A 212 13.21 1.12 -10.57
CA ARG A 212 12.08 0.66 -11.38
C ARG A 212 10.69 1.00 -10.79
N GLY A 213 10.63 1.84 -9.75
CA GLY A 213 9.35 2.16 -9.05
C GLY A 213 8.79 1.00 -8.22
N GLU A 214 9.69 0.16 -7.71
CA GLU A 214 9.39 -0.97 -6.81
C GLU A 214 9.50 -0.50 -5.34
N ASP A 215 8.63 -0.99 -4.46
CA ASP A 215 8.63 -0.52 -3.07
C ASP A 215 9.73 -1.26 -2.30
N GLY A 216 10.81 -0.57 -1.92
CA GLY A 216 11.81 -1.00 -0.93
C GLY A 216 12.05 -2.51 -0.83
N GLN A 217 12.49 -3.14 -1.92
CA GLN A 217 12.70 -4.58 -1.98
C GLN A 217 14.03 -4.97 -1.32
N ASN A 218 14.39 -6.26 -1.39
CA ASN A 218 15.67 -6.75 -0.86
C ASN A 218 16.89 -6.04 -1.44
N GLN A 219 16.80 -5.45 -2.64
CA GLN A 219 17.92 -4.74 -3.28
C GLN A 219 18.13 -3.36 -2.65
N GLU A 220 17.06 -2.68 -2.26
CA GLU A 220 17.09 -1.37 -1.62
C GLU A 220 17.10 -1.45 -0.08
N MET A 221 17.18 -2.64 0.53
CA MET A 221 16.97 -2.79 1.98
C MET A 221 17.92 -1.94 2.83
N GLU A 222 19.23 -2.02 2.59
CA GLU A 222 20.21 -1.31 3.44
C GLU A 222 20.20 0.21 3.24
N ILE A 223 19.87 0.70 2.04
CA ILE A 223 19.70 2.14 1.80
C ILE A 223 18.40 2.67 2.44
N ASN A 224 17.32 1.87 2.50
CA ASN A 224 16.13 2.23 3.26
C ASN A 224 16.34 2.21 4.78
N LYS A 225 17.12 1.24 5.30
CA LYS A 225 17.56 1.24 6.71
C LYS A 225 18.40 2.49 7.03
N LYS A 226 19.32 2.88 6.13
CA LYS A 226 20.11 4.11 6.29
C LYS A 226 19.22 5.37 6.28
N LEU A 227 18.27 5.47 5.35
CA LEU A 227 17.29 6.57 5.30
C LEU A 227 16.57 6.76 6.65
N LEU A 228 16.12 5.66 7.27
CA LEU A 228 15.53 5.68 8.61
C LEU A 228 16.53 6.07 9.71
N ALA A 229 17.75 5.55 9.66
CA ALA A 229 18.78 5.85 10.66
C ALA A 229 19.17 7.33 10.67
N ASP A 230 19.36 7.91 9.49
CA ASP A 230 19.75 9.32 9.30
C ASP A 230 18.63 10.26 9.79
N PHE A 231 17.36 9.97 9.44
CA PHE A 231 16.20 10.69 9.96
C PHE A 231 16.05 10.57 11.48
N PHE A 232 16.12 9.34 12.03
CA PHE A 232 15.99 9.14 13.47
C PHE A 232 17.11 9.81 14.28
N ALA A 233 18.29 9.99 13.69
CA ALA A 233 19.42 10.66 14.33
C ALA A 233 19.23 12.18 14.50
N LEU A 234 18.32 12.83 13.76
CA LEU A 234 18.08 14.28 13.83
C LEU A 234 16.66 14.67 14.27
N VAL A 235 15.63 13.86 13.98
CA VAL A 235 14.21 14.24 14.16
C VAL A 235 13.84 14.52 15.63
N GLY A 236 14.58 13.96 16.59
CA GLY A 236 14.40 14.25 18.02
C GLY A 236 14.57 15.74 18.39
N GLU A 237 15.32 16.52 17.60
CA GLU A 237 15.46 17.96 17.78
C GLU A 237 14.22 18.75 17.34
N SER A 238 13.46 18.23 16.37
CA SER A 238 12.19 18.78 15.86
C SER A 238 10.97 18.43 16.72
N LEU A 239 11.16 17.92 17.95
CA LEU A 239 10.07 17.59 18.87
C LEU A 239 9.81 18.68 19.93
N THR A 240 8.55 18.81 20.33
CA THR A 240 8.14 19.41 21.61
C THR A 240 8.47 18.46 22.78
N PRO A 241 8.44 18.90 24.06
CA PRO A 241 8.73 18.03 25.20
C PRO A 241 7.81 16.79 25.30
N THR A 242 6.56 16.93 24.84
CA THR A 242 5.53 15.87 24.74
C THR A 242 5.58 15.10 23.42
N GLY A 243 6.50 15.46 22.51
CA GLY A 243 6.51 15.03 21.12
C GLY A 243 6.75 13.53 20.91
N GLU A 244 6.16 13.00 19.83
CA GLU A 244 6.29 11.61 19.39
C GLU A 244 6.59 11.53 17.88
N ILE A 245 7.33 10.49 17.49
CA ILE A 245 7.65 10.17 16.10
C ILE A 245 6.83 8.94 15.71
N HIS A 246 6.02 9.06 14.65
CA HIS A 246 5.07 8.05 14.19
C HIS A 246 5.48 7.56 12.80
N VAL A 247 6.10 6.38 12.71
CA VAL A 247 6.53 5.80 11.43
C VAL A 247 5.59 4.66 11.05
N THR A 248 4.88 4.77 9.93
CA THR A 248 4.02 3.68 9.44
C THR A 248 4.76 2.83 8.42
N HIS A 249 4.83 1.52 8.64
CA HIS A 249 5.47 0.61 7.68
C HIS A 249 4.84 -0.79 7.62
N LYS A 250 5.08 -1.48 6.50
CA LYS A 250 4.73 -2.89 6.25
C LYS A 250 5.59 -3.81 7.12
N THR A 251 5.03 -4.91 7.62
CA THR A 251 5.69 -5.84 8.58
C THR A 251 5.93 -7.25 8.03
N LYS A 252 5.35 -7.60 6.88
CA LYS A 252 5.66 -8.85 6.16
C LYS A 252 7.03 -8.73 5.45
N PRO A 253 7.79 -9.82 5.26
CA PRO A 253 8.99 -9.82 4.43
C PRO A 253 8.72 -9.27 3.01
N PRO A 254 9.65 -8.51 2.41
CA PRO A 254 10.99 -8.17 2.92
C PRO A 254 11.00 -7.08 4.01
N TYR A 255 9.96 -6.26 4.08
CA TYR A 255 9.88 -5.05 4.90
C TYR A 255 10.08 -5.31 6.40
N GLY A 256 9.51 -6.40 6.93
CA GLY A 256 9.69 -6.81 8.32
C GLY A 256 11.14 -7.13 8.73
N GLN A 257 12.08 -7.22 7.77
CA GLN A 257 13.51 -7.43 8.03
C GLN A 257 14.26 -6.12 8.31
N TRP A 258 13.64 -4.95 8.09
CA TRP A 258 14.30 -3.65 8.29
C TRP A 258 14.66 -3.42 9.77
N GLY A 259 13.74 -3.74 10.70
CA GLY A 259 13.96 -3.60 12.15
C GLY A 259 13.95 -2.15 12.61
N ILE A 260 12.87 -1.43 12.28
CA ILE A 260 12.71 0.01 12.49
C ILE A 260 12.91 0.36 13.98
N GLU A 261 12.45 -0.53 14.86
CA GLU A 261 12.59 -0.45 16.32
C GLU A 261 14.07 -0.36 16.73
N ALA A 262 14.90 -1.30 16.27
CA ALA A 262 16.32 -1.33 16.58
C ALA A 262 17.10 -0.17 15.92
N ILE A 263 16.66 0.33 14.75
CA ILE A 263 17.27 1.52 14.14
C ILE A 263 16.98 2.75 15.00
N ALA A 264 15.74 2.93 15.46
CA ALA A 264 15.35 4.03 16.34
C ALA A 264 16.10 3.99 17.69
N GLU A 265 16.25 2.80 18.29
CA GLU A 265 16.97 2.60 19.56
C GLU A 265 18.47 2.96 19.44
N ASN A 266 19.12 2.60 18.33
CA ASN A 266 20.49 3.03 18.05
C ASN A 266 20.61 4.57 17.95
N SER A 267 19.61 5.22 17.34
CA SER A 267 19.49 6.69 17.25
C SER A 267 18.92 7.37 18.50
N LYS A 268 19.00 6.73 19.68
CA LYS A 268 18.59 7.29 20.99
C LYS A 268 17.11 7.63 21.13
N LEU A 269 16.26 6.92 20.39
CA LEU A 269 14.81 6.91 20.59
C LEU A 269 14.39 5.66 21.37
N ARG A 270 13.23 5.72 22.03
CA ARG A 270 12.63 4.63 22.80
C ARG A 270 11.35 4.18 22.14
N TYR A 271 11.25 2.90 21.79
CA TYR A 271 10.04 2.29 21.24
C TYR A 271 8.94 2.19 22.31
N VAL A 272 7.83 2.91 22.10
CA VAL A 272 6.69 2.96 23.02
C VAL A 272 5.68 1.88 22.69
N ARG A 273 5.09 1.94 21.50
CA ARG A 273 4.00 1.06 21.04
C ARG A 273 3.92 0.98 19.52
N ALA A 274 3.31 -0.07 18.99
CA ALA A 274 2.89 -0.17 17.60
C ALA A 274 1.37 -0.28 17.51
N VAL A 275 0.76 0.42 16.55
CA VAL A 275 -0.68 0.35 16.28
C VAL A 275 -0.92 -0.29 14.92
N VAL A 276 -1.86 -1.21 14.83
CA VAL A 276 -2.37 -1.75 13.55
C VAL A 276 -2.85 -0.61 12.65
N PHE A 277 -2.16 -0.39 11.52
CA PHE A 277 -2.49 0.73 10.64
C PHE A 277 -3.79 0.46 9.88
N ASP A 278 -4.72 1.42 9.94
CA ASP A 278 -5.98 1.35 9.24
C ASP A 278 -6.26 2.61 8.40
N ARG A 279 -6.14 2.47 7.07
CA ARG A 279 -6.52 3.50 6.09
C ARG A 279 -7.95 4.00 6.29
N CYS A 280 -8.87 3.19 6.82
CA CYS A 280 -10.26 3.62 7.06
C CYS A 280 -10.37 4.70 8.16
N MET A 281 -9.34 4.89 8.99
CA MET A 281 -9.29 5.97 9.97
C MET A 281 -8.87 7.31 9.36
N TYR A 282 -8.54 7.34 8.06
CA TYR A 282 -8.09 8.53 7.31
C TYR A 282 -8.88 8.64 6.00
N PRO A 283 -10.12 9.17 6.03
CA PRO A 283 -10.95 9.34 4.83
C PRO A 283 -10.22 10.09 3.72
N GLY A 284 -10.37 9.64 2.47
CA GLY A 284 -9.67 10.21 1.31
C GLY A 284 -8.19 9.81 1.15
N TYR A 285 -7.52 9.25 2.16
CA TYR A 285 -6.10 8.87 2.04
C TYR A 285 -5.88 7.77 0.99
N SER A 286 -4.97 8.03 0.04
CA SER A 286 -4.62 7.15 -1.07
C SER A 286 -3.11 6.95 -1.14
N ASN A 287 -2.60 5.89 -0.51
CA ASN A 287 -1.16 5.58 -0.51
C ASN A 287 -0.64 5.35 -1.95
N LYS A 288 0.30 6.18 -2.41
CA LYS A 288 0.94 6.09 -3.73
C LYS A 288 2.37 5.58 -3.63
N LYS A 289 2.85 4.93 -4.68
CA LYS A 289 4.28 4.59 -4.88
C LYS A 289 5.07 5.86 -5.25
N VAL A 290 6.33 5.94 -4.80
CA VAL A 290 7.25 7.04 -5.14
C VAL A 290 7.33 7.22 -6.66
N LEU A 291 6.99 8.43 -7.12
CA LEU A 291 6.92 8.81 -8.54
C LEU A 291 6.07 7.88 -9.42
N SER A 292 4.92 7.40 -8.92
CA SER A 292 4.03 6.54 -9.67
C SER A 292 2.55 6.66 -9.27
N LYS A 293 1.66 6.61 -10.27
CA LYS A 293 0.19 6.61 -10.12
C LYS A 293 -0.35 5.36 -9.43
N GLY A 294 0.47 4.31 -9.28
CA GLY A 294 0.09 3.06 -8.62
C GLY A 294 0.12 3.14 -7.09
N SER A 295 -0.78 2.43 -6.43
CA SER A 295 -0.78 2.21 -4.98
C SER A 295 -0.06 0.90 -4.59
N PHE A 296 -0.03 0.57 -3.30
CA PHE A 296 0.58 -0.66 -2.79
C PHE A 296 -0.18 -1.33 -1.63
N PRO A 297 0.05 -2.63 -1.39
CA PRO A 297 -0.40 -3.35 -0.18
C PRO A 297 0.01 -2.69 1.14
N ILE A 298 -0.97 -2.48 2.04
CA ILE A 298 -0.78 -1.93 3.39
C ILE A 298 -1.51 -2.73 4.48
N TRP A 299 -1.99 -3.94 4.15
CA TRP A 299 -2.83 -4.75 5.03
C TRP A 299 -2.09 -5.35 6.25
N ASP A 300 -0.76 -5.37 6.23
CA ASP A 300 0.13 -5.87 7.28
C ASP A 300 0.89 -4.73 7.96
N SER A 301 0.45 -3.49 7.75
CA SER A 301 1.19 -2.29 8.17
C SER A 301 0.86 -1.89 9.61
N GLN A 302 1.85 -1.29 10.28
CA GLN A 302 1.74 -0.79 11.65
C GLN A 302 2.40 0.59 11.74
N THR A 303 1.83 1.46 12.56
CA THR A 303 2.43 2.73 12.97
C THR A 303 3.21 2.51 14.25
N PHE A 304 4.54 2.58 14.17
CA PHE A 304 5.46 2.48 15.28
C PHE A 304 5.62 3.87 15.92
N VAL A 305 5.46 3.95 17.23
CA VAL A 305 5.54 5.19 18.02
C VAL A 305 6.83 5.22 18.82
N PHE A 306 7.64 6.25 18.60
CA PHE A 306 8.92 6.48 19.25
C PHE A 306 8.97 7.84 19.95
N VAL A 307 9.76 7.93 21.01
CA VAL A 307 10.00 9.16 21.79
C VAL A 307 11.49 9.29 22.10
N PRO A 308 12.03 10.47 22.46
CA PRO A 308 13.42 10.58 22.91
C PRO A 308 13.70 9.62 24.07
N ALA A 309 14.81 8.87 24.04
CA ALA A 309 15.10 7.90 25.11
C ALA A 309 15.31 8.57 26.48
N ALA A 310 15.77 9.82 26.49
CA ALA A 310 15.91 10.66 27.69
C ALA A 310 14.58 11.27 28.18
N ARG A 311 13.45 11.10 27.45
CA ARG A 311 12.13 11.51 27.97
C ARG A 311 11.78 10.58 29.11
N GLU A 312 11.54 11.14 30.29
CA GLU A 312 11.15 10.38 31.48
C GLU A 312 9.93 9.48 31.19
N VAL A 313 9.89 8.34 31.89
CA VAL A 313 8.69 7.51 31.93
C VAL A 313 7.77 8.17 32.94
N ALA A 314 6.76 8.90 32.44
CA ALA A 314 5.63 9.28 33.27
C ALA A 314 5.09 7.99 33.94
N PRO A 315 4.77 8.01 35.25
CA PRO A 315 4.33 6.82 35.96
C PRO A 315 3.17 6.17 35.21
N GLU A 316 3.21 4.84 35.11
CA GLU A 316 2.20 4.09 34.36
C GLU A 316 0.82 4.42 34.95
N ALA A 317 -0.02 5.09 34.15
CA ALA A 317 -1.38 5.37 34.54
C ALA A 317 -2.10 4.04 34.75
N GLU A 318 -2.55 3.78 35.99
CA GLU A 318 -3.26 2.55 36.33
C GLU A 318 -4.54 2.47 35.50
N THR A 319 -4.48 1.62 34.46
CA THR A 319 -5.37 1.59 33.28
C THR A 319 -5.27 2.83 32.35
N GLU A 320 -5.07 2.56 31.06
CA GLU A 320 -5.53 3.52 30.03
C GLU A 320 -7.05 3.72 30.19
N PRO A 321 -7.58 4.95 30.02
CA PRO A 321 -8.97 5.26 30.34
C PRO A 321 -9.95 4.39 29.55
N GLU A 322 -11.12 4.10 30.13
CA GLU A 322 -12.12 3.16 29.57
C GLU A 322 -12.61 3.55 28.16
N ASP A 323 -12.51 4.84 27.83
CA ASP A 323 -12.83 5.44 26.52
C ASP A 323 -11.64 5.44 25.51
N SER A 324 -10.55 4.72 25.80
CA SER A 324 -9.33 4.75 24.96
C SER A 324 -9.61 4.21 23.56
N LEU A 325 -9.26 5.02 22.55
CA LEU A 325 -9.43 4.71 21.13
C LEU A 325 -8.58 3.52 20.66
N LEU A 326 -7.64 3.07 21.49
CA LEU A 326 -6.68 2.01 21.24
C LEU A 326 -6.86 0.86 22.24
N VAL A 327 -7.25 -0.31 21.73
CA VAL A 327 -7.35 -1.53 22.53
C VAL A 327 -6.04 -2.32 22.42
N PRO A 328 -5.42 -2.75 23.52
CA PRO A 328 -4.26 -3.64 23.48
C PRO A 328 -4.67 -4.99 22.87
N VAL A 329 -3.87 -5.50 21.93
CA VAL A 329 -4.16 -6.74 21.22
C VAL A 329 -3.65 -7.92 22.05
N THR A 330 -4.53 -8.82 22.48
CA THR A 330 -4.13 -10.02 23.21
C THR A 330 -3.84 -11.21 22.30
N LEU A 331 -3.09 -12.20 22.80
CA LEU A 331 -2.87 -13.46 22.10
C LEU A 331 -4.18 -14.24 21.87
N ASP A 332 -5.17 -14.11 22.75
CA ASP A 332 -6.49 -14.72 22.55
C ASP A 332 -7.27 -14.07 21.42
N MET A 333 -7.30 -12.73 21.36
CA MET A 333 -7.89 -11.99 20.23
C MET A 333 -7.28 -12.45 18.90
N LEU A 334 -5.95 -12.63 18.83
CA LEU A 334 -5.28 -13.13 17.64
C LEU A 334 -5.67 -14.57 17.28
N LYS A 335 -5.78 -15.48 18.26
CA LYS A 335 -6.27 -16.86 18.05
C LYS A 335 -7.71 -16.89 17.53
N LYS A 336 -8.61 -16.17 18.21
CA LYS A 336 -10.03 -15.99 17.85
C LYS A 336 -10.18 -15.45 16.43
N MET A 337 -9.45 -14.40 16.07
CA MET A 337 -9.50 -13.80 14.74
C MET A 337 -8.85 -14.67 13.65
N TYR A 338 -7.82 -15.45 13.99
CA TYR A 338 -7.24 -16.43 13.05
C TYR A 338 -8.27 -17.52 12.69
N LEU A 339 -9.02 -18.04 13.67
CA LEU A 339 -10.11 -18.99 13.44
C LEU A 339 -11.25 -18.39 12.59
N LEU A 340 -11.54 -17.09 12.72
CA LEU A 340 -12.49 -16.37 11.85
C LEU A 340 -11.97 -16.13 10.42
N LEU A 341 -10.66 -16.27 10.17
CA LEU A 341 -10.05 -16.18 8.84
C LEU A 341 -9.92 -17.56 8.15
N SER A 342 -9.82 -18.65 8.93
CA SER A 342 -9.85 -20.02 8.42
C SER A 342 -11.09 -20.29 7.55
N PRO A 343 -11.00 -21.12 6.49
CA PRO A 343 -12.17 -21.59 5.76
C PRO A 343 -13.08 -22.38 6.70
N THR A 344 -14.39 -22.10 6.65
CA THR A 344 -15.39 -22.89 7.37
C THR A 344 -15.57 -24.27 6.72
N ILE A 345 -16.25 -25.19 7.41
CA ILE A 345 -16.68 -26.46 6.82
C ILE A 345 -17.56 -26.19 5.57
N GLN A 346 -18.40 -25.16 5.60
CA GLN A 346 -19.21 -24.77 4.45
C GLN A 346 -18.35 -24.27 3.29
N ASP A 347 -17.31 -23.46 3.52
CA ASP A 347 -16.38 -23.03 2.47
C ASP A 347 -15.68 -24.23 1.79
N ALA A 348 -15.30 -25.25 2.58
CA ALA A 348 -14.70 -26.48 2.08
C ALA A 348 -15.69 -27.34 1.25
N LEU A 349 -16.95 -27.43 1.69
CA LEU A 349 -18.04 -28.09 0.95
C LEU A 349 -18.34 -27.34 -0.36
N ASP A 350 -18.48 -26.01 -0.31
CA ASP A 350 -18.71 -25.13 -1.45
C ASP A 350 -17.57 -25.22 -2.48
N ALA A 351 -16.31 -25.21 -2.01
CA ALA A 351 -15.14 -25.40 -2.86
C ALA A 351 -15.16 -26.80 -3.51
N SER A 352 -15.59 -27.83 -2.77
CA SER A 352 -15.76 -29.19 -3.29
C SER A 352 -16.86 -29.30 -4.34
N VAL A 353 -17.99 -28.60 -4.16
CA VAL A 353 -19.07 -28.49 -5.15
C VAL A 353 -18.61 -27.73 -6.40
N LYS A 354 -17.93 -26.59 -6.23
CA LYS A 354 -17.34 -25.81 -7.33
C LYS A 354 -16.27 -26.61 -8.09
N SER A 355 -15.48 -27.43 -7.40
CA SER A 355 -14.52 -28.39 -7.97
C SER A 355 -15.21 -29.47 -8.81
N LYS A 356 -16.24 -30.14 -8.27
CA LYS A 356 -17.06 -31.11 -8.99
C LYS A 356 -17.72 -30.48 -10.24
N LYS A 357 -18.28 -29.27 -10.12
CA LYS A 357 -18.90 -28.55 -11.25
C LYS A 357 -17.88 -28.19 -12.35
N ARG A 358 -16.66 -27.78 -11.99
CA ARG A 358 -15.57 -27.56 -12.97
C ARG A 358 -15.13 -28.86 -13.66
N LYS A 359 -14.98 -29.98 -12.93
CA LYS A 359 -14.68 -31.29 -13.54
C LYS A 359 -15.77 -31.74 -14.53
N LEU A 360 -17.05 -31.57 -14.18
CA LEU A 360 -18.18 -31.87 -15.08
C LEU A 360 -18.21 -30.99 -16.34
N SER A 361 -17.64 -29.78 -16.30
CA SER A 361 -17.50 -28.89 -17.46
C SER A 361 -16.30 -29.18 -18.37
N HIS A 362 -15.48 -30.19 -18.06
CA HIS A 362 -14.37 -30.65 -18.90
C HIS A 362 -14.58 -32.10 -19.32
N LYS A 363 -15.48 -32.32 -20.29
CA LYS A 363 -15.38 -33.52 -21.15
C LYS A 363 -14.05 -33.46 -21.91
N PRO A 364 -13.28 -34.56 -22.00
CA PRO A 364 -12.07 -34.58 -22.81
C PRO A 364 -12.42 -34.37 -24.29
N LYS A 365 -11.61 -33.60 -25.02
CA LYS A 365 -11.65 -33.62 -26.48
C LYS A 365 -11.17 -34.99 -26.96
N GLN A 366 -11.81 -35.56 -27.98
CA GLN A 366 -11.26 -36.73 -28.65
C GLN A 366 -9.88 -36.40 -29.22
N LEU A 367 -8.92 -37.31 -29.01
CA LEU A 367 -7.65 -37.30 -29.70
C LEU A 367 -7.91 -37.67 -31.16
N VAL A 368 -7.54 -36.79 -32.09
CA VAL A 368 -7.57 -37.08 -33.53
C VAL A 368 -6.44 -38.07 -33.82
N GLY A 369 -6.77 -39.21 -34.43
CA GLY A 369 -5.80 -40.22 -34.79
C GLY A 369 -4.85 -39.76 -35.90
N VAL A 370 -3.60 -40.20 -35.84
CA VAL A 370 -2.63 -40.04 -36.94
C VAL A 370 -2.96 -41.07 -38.03
N PRO A 371 -3.11 -40.68 -39.31
CA PRO A 371 -3.23 -41.64 -40.40
C PRO A 371 -1.86 -42.28 -40.69
N ALA A 372 -1.87 -43.57 -41.00
CA ALA A 372 -0.70 -44.27 -41.54
C ALA A 372 -0.84 -44.40 -43.07
N ASP A 373 0.29 -44.35 -43.78
CA ASP A 373 0.33 -44.71 -45.20
C ASP A 373 0.05 -46.20 -45.40
N HIS A 374 -0.72 -46.55 -46.45
CA HIS A 374 -0.25 -47.47 -47.50
C HIS A 374 -1.23 -47.58 -48.69
N ALA A 375 -0.66 -47.95 -49.83
CA ALA A 375 -1.21 -47.95 -51.17
C ALA A 375 -2.57 -48.66 -51.41
N ALA A 376 -3.46 -47.93 -52.09
CA ALA A 376 -4.14 -48.27 -53.34
C ALA A 376 -4.65 -49.71 -53.62
N ALA A 377 -5.95 -49.80 -53.95
CA ALA A 377 -6.51 -50.76 -54.88
C ALA A 377 -7.55 -50.07 -55.80
N ALA A 378 -7.85 -50.69 -56.95
CA ALA A 378 -8.71 -50.18 -58.03
C ALA A 378 -10.20 -49.99 -57.60
N ASN A 379 -11.09 -49.33 -58.35
CA ASN A 379 -11.17 -49.22 -59.83
C ASN A 379 -11.99 -47.98 -60.31
N ALA A 380 -12.05 -47.75 -61.63
CA ALA A 380 -13.04 -46.85 -62.27
C ALA A 380 -14.48 -47.42 -62.13
N VAL A 381 -15.61 -46.77 -62.45
CA VAL A 381 -16.10 -46.05 -63.67
C VAL A 381 -17.48 -45.40 -63.31
N ASP A 382 -18.17 -44.48 -64.02
CA ASP A 382 -17.88 -43.51 -65.11
C ASP A 382 -19.07 -42.48 -65.23
N ILE A 383 -18.99 -41.54 -66.18
CA ILE A 383 -20.11 -40.88 -66.93
C ILE A 383 -21.25 -40.15 -66.14
N ALA A 384 -21.06 -38.84 -66.00
CA ALA A 384 -21.90 -37.69 -66.47
C ALA A 384 -23.46 -37.70 -66.63
N SER A 385 -24.00 -36.47 -66.52
CA SER A 385 -25.10 -35.81 -67.28
C SER A 385 -26.45 -35.49 -66.57
N GLY A 386 -27.12 -34.43 -67.06
CA GLY A 386 -28.32 -33.77 -66.49
C GLY A 386 -27.99 -32.65 -65.48
N LYS A 387 -28.48 -31.38 -65.55
CA LYS A 387 -29.49 -30.67 -66.36
C LYS A 387 -30.92 -31.23 -66.28
N ASP A 388 -31.99 -30.44 -66.06
CA ASP A 388 -32.16 -29.01 -65.70
C ASP A 388 -33.57 -28.82 -65.04
N ASP A 389 -33.93 -27.57 -64.68
CA ASP A 389 -35.31 -27.02 -64.56
C ASP A 389 -36.28 -27.31 -63.38
N ALA A 390 -36.40 -26.28 -62.51
CA ALA A 390 -37.62 -25.44 -62.32
C ALA A 390 -38.78 -25.80 -61.33
N ALA A 391 -39.63 -24.77 -61.08
CA ALA A 391 -40.82 -24.65 -60.20
C ALA A 391 -40.56 -24.71 -58.66
N HIS A 392 -40.73 -23.63 -57.89
CA HIS A 392 -41.99 -23.05 -57.32
C HIS A 392 -42.72 -23.99 -56.32
N ALA A 393 -43.15 -23.59 -55.11
CA ALA A 393 -43.04 -22.34 -54.29
C ALA A 393 -43.42 -22.71 -52.81
N ASN A 394 -43.75 -21.87 -51.79
CA ASN A 394 -44.01 -20.43 -51.65
C ASN A 394 -43.93 -19.98 -50.15
N GLY A 395 -43.67 -18.69 -49.87
CA GLY A 395 -43.92 -18.02 -48.57
C GLY A 395 -42.80 -18.10 -47.50
N LYS A 396 -42.62 -17.13 -46.58
CA LYS A 396 -43.30 -15.82 -46.37
C LYS A 396 -42.32 -14.73 -45.87
N HIS A 397 -42.61 -13.48 -46.25
CA HIS A 397 -42.13 -12.17 -45.75
C HIS A 397 -41.05 -12.06 -44.65
N LYS A 398 -40.07 -11.18 -44.89
CA LYS A 398 -40.06 -9.82 -44.31
C LYS A 398 -39.16 -8.83 -45.07
N HIS A 399 -39.53 -7.55 -45.02
CA HIS A 399 -38.72 -6.43 -45.53
C HIS A 399 -37.58 -6.09 -44.55
N GLY A 400 -36.48 -5.45 -44.94
CA GLY A 400 -36.04 -5.11 -46.30
C GLY A 400 -35.53 -3.67 -46.47
N ARG A 401 -34.24 -3.42 -46.21
CA ARG A 401 -33.46 -2.37 -46.90
C ARG A 401 -31.94 -2.64 -46.81
N LYS A 402 -31.20 -2.35 -47.90
CA LYS A 402 -29.74 -2.49 -48.01
C LYS A 402 -29.11 -1.15 -48.37
N SER A 403 -28.00 -0.78 -47.71
CA SER A 403 -26.87 0.00 -48.25
C SER A 403 -25.87 0.31 -47.11
N GLY A 404 -24.58 -0.04 -47.14
CA GLY A 404 -23.83 -0.91 -48.07
C GLY A 404 -22.67 -0.21 -48.76
N LYS A 405 -21.44 -0.37 -48.24
CA LYS A 405 -20.11 -0.22 -48.88
C LYS A 405 -19.00 -0.49 -47.85
N GLY A 406 -17.79 -0.83 -48.30
CA GLY A 406 -16.58 -0.91 -47.46
C GLY A 406 -16.08 -2.33 -47.20
N GLY A 407 -14.94 -2.68 -47.81
CA GLY A 407 -14.20 -3.93 -47.59
C GLY A 407 -13.22 -3.87 -46.40
N PRO A 408 -12.38 -4.91 -46.22
CA PRO A 408 -11.84 -5.26 -44.91
C PRO A 408 -10.50 -4.59 -44.55
N ALA A 409 -10.24 -4.47 -43.24
CA ALA A 409 -8.93 -4.18 -42.66
C ALA A 409 -8.59 -5.21 -41.57
N THR A 410 -7.34 -5.66 -41.54
CA THR A 410 -6.81 -6.72 -40.67
C THR A 410 -6.59 -6.26 -39.24
N THR A 411 -6.77 -7.16 -38.26
CA THR A 411 -6.39 -6.93 -36.86
C THR A 411 -4.86 -6.93 -36.70
N GLU A 412 -4.22 -5.76 -36.63
CA GLU A 412 -2.79 -5.66 -36.36
C GLU A 412 -2.48 -5.50 -34.86
N LYS A 413 -1.36 -6.06 -34.40
CA LYS A 413 -0.89 -6.00 -33.01
C LYS A 413 -0.08 -4.73 -32.79
N HIS A 414 -0.68 -3.68 -32.22
CA HIS A 414 0.08 -2.47 -31.90
C HIS A 414 1.17 -2.73 -30.83
N LYS A 415 2.41 -2.46 -31.24
CA LYS A 415 3.62 -2.48 -30.41
C LYS A 415 3.64 -1.25 -29.48
N ARG A 416 4.50 -1.27 -28.45
CA ARG A 416 4.80 -0.07 -27.64
C ARG A 416 5.28 1.10 -28.51
N PRO A 417 4.95 2.36 -28.16
CA PRO A 417 5.66 3.52 -28.72
C PRO A 417 7.12 3.57 -28.26
N PRO A 418 8.02 4.19 -29.03
CA PRO A 418 9.45 4.32 -28.69
C PRO A 418 9.70 5.35 -27.57
N GLN A 419 10.86 5.24 -26.91
CA GLN A 419 11.33 6.25 -25.95
C GLN A 419 12.03 7.43 -26.67
N PRO A 420 11.96 8.66 -26.13
CA PRO A 420 12.77 9.77 -26.61
C PRO A 420 14.27 9.58 -26.24
N PRO A 421 15.21 10.11 -27.05
CA PRO A 421 16.65 9.89 -26.84
C PRO A 421 17.20 10.74 -25.69
N GLY A 422 17.94 10.10 -24.78
CA GLY A 422 18.65 10.79 -23.69
C GLY A 422 19.86 11.59 -24.19
N LYS A 423 19.93 12.88 -23.85
CA LYS A 423 21.10 13.72 -24.10
C LYS A 423 22.05 13.73 -22.91
N PHE A 424 23.20 13.05 -23.05
CA PHE A 424 24.29 13.13 -22.08
C PHE A 424 24.97 14.52 -22.14
N GLY A 425 24.81 15.33 -21.10
CA GLY A 425 25.57 16.57 -20.91
C GLY A 425 26.93 16.29 -20.27
N HIS A 426 28.01 16.38 -21.05
CA HIS A 426 29.37 16.38 -20.49
C HIS A 426 29.65 17.69 -19.74
N GLN A 427 29.69 17.65 -18.40
CA GLN A 427 30.36 18.71 -17.62
C GLN A 427 31.85 18.38 -17.43
N LYS A 428 32.71 19.35 -17.73
CA LYS A 428 34.17 19.22 -17.63
C LYS A 428 34.61 19.29 -16.17
N LYS A 429 35.49 18.38 -15.75
CA LYS A 429 36.22 18.50 -14.47
C LYS A 429 37.17 19.69 -14.53
N LEU A 430 36.84 20.80 -13.86
CA LEU A 430 37.83 21.83 -13.55
C LEU A 430 38.71 21.34 -12.40
N LYS A 431 40.02 21.19 -12.65
CA LYS A 431 41.00 20.92 -11.60
C LYS A 431 41.41 22.25 -10.96
N LEU A 432 40.94 22.54 -9.75
CA LEU A 432 41.57 23.57 -8.94
C LEU A 432 42.98 23.09 -8.55
N ARG A 433 44.00 23.85 -8.94
CA ARG A 433 45.40 23.53 -8.66
C ARG A 433 45.89 24.53 -7.60
N ARG A 434 46.42 24.03 -6.49
CA ARG A 434 47.09 24.89 -5.50
C ARG A 434 48.27 25.62 -6.15
N LYS A 435 48.34 26.91 -5.92
CA LYS A 435 49.56 27.64 -5.52
C LYS A 435 49.16 28.58 -4.39
#